data_AF-A0A950NKY0-F1
#
_entry.id   AF-A0A950NKY0-F1
#
_cell.length_a   1.000
_cell.length_b   1.000
_cell.length_c   1.000
_cell.angle_alpha   90.00
_cell.angle_beta   90.00
_cell.angle_gamma   90.00
#
_symmetry.space_group_name_H-M   'P 1'
#
loop_
_entity.id
_entity.type
_entity.pdbx_description
1 polymer ?
#
loop_
_entity_poly.entity_id
_entity_poly.type
_entity_poly.pdbx_seq_one_letter_code
_entity_poly.pdbx_strand_id
1 'polypeptide(L)'
;FQISSKELRPGEVSAVKSDFQSKFGVRTWDSTSIGPTFGRTIADAAVIAIIASLLVISVYVALRFEWKFAVPVLIALAHDLLITSGVYALTGRQVTVDTVAALLTILGYSLYDTIIVFDRVRENIPRMPRAAFSQIVNRSMSEVLTRSLATTSCTLLPVVALLLFGGGGVLGDFAFALLIGIASGAYSSIFIASPVLTHWKEREAGYRTRRKRITAELGYVPAYATAGGDVEPTPKRPRRTGRLTAPEPDTVSAAEFEQMKRDLEIDEQEAALSPRQTSTLTKRLAHTAEPEAPGPAARRTRAGADGASRAARRKTATRSAPPAPEEIPPAATPEAEPPAPAPDIPENEGVAPAPKPRPKASSSRSRNRRHGRRR
;
A
#
# COMPACT_ATOMS: atom_id res chain seq x y z
N PHE A 1 -18.52 -28.09 -22.05
CA PHE A 1 -18.77 -29.08 -20.98
C PHE A 1 -17.53 -29.92 -20.80
N GLN A 2 -17.14 -30.20 -19.55
CA GLN A 2 -15.96 -31.02 -19.24
C GLN A 2 -16.44 -32.28 -18.52
N ILE A 3 -16.02 -33.46 -18.98
CA ILE A 3 -16.41 -34.75 -18.43
C ILE A 3 -15.15 -35.43 -17.91
N SER A 4 -15.11 -35.74 -16.62
CA SER A 4 -14.01 -36.50 -16.00
C SER A 4 -14.38 -37.97 -15.84
N SER A 5 -13.43 -38.86 -16.12
CA SER A 5 -13.58 -40.30 -15.92
C SER A 5 -12.26 -40.88 -15.41
N LYS A 6 -12.29 -42.14 -14.96
CA LYS A 6 -11.06 -42.90 -14.72
C LYS A 6 -10.32 -43.11 -16.04
N GLU A 7 -9.02 -43.37 -15.96
CA GLU A 7 -8.17 -43.55 -17.15
C GLU A 7 -8.77 -44.59 -18.11
N LEU A 8 -9.08 -44.14 -19.33
CA LEU A 8 -9.65 -44.95 -20.41
C LEU A 8 -8.54 -45.44 -21.32
N ARG A 9 -8.68 -46.68 -21.81
CA ARG A 9 -7.77 -47.21 -22.83
C ARG A 9 -8.05 -46.53 -24.18
N PRO A 10 -7.06 -46.41 -25.09
CA PRO A 10 -7.24 -45.74 -26.38
C PRO A 10 -8.44 -46.25 -27.21
N GLY A 11 -8.72 -47.57 -27.14
CA GLY A 11 -9.89 -48.16 -27.80
C GLY A 11 -11.24 -47.74 -27.18
N GLU A 12 -11.29 -47.58 -25.85
CA GLU A 12 -12.49 -47.12 -25.14
C GLU A 12 -12.76 -45.64 -25.42
N VAL A 13 -11.71 -44.82 -25.50
CA VAL A 13 -11.79 -43.40 -25.90
C VAL A 13 -12.43 -43.27 -27.28
N SER A 14 -12.06 -44.14 -28.22
CA SER A 14 -12.61 -44.16 -29.58
C SER A 14 -14.07 -44.60 -29.62
N ALA A 15 -14.45 -45.58 -28.80
CA ALA A 15 -15.84 -46.03 -28.67
C ALA A 15 -16.73 -44.92 -28.08
N VAL A 16 -16.27 -44.27 -27.00
CA VAL A 16 -16.97 -43.12 -26.41
C VAL A 16 -17.12 -41.98 -27.43
N LYS A 17 -16.08 -41.73 -28.25
CA LYS A 17 -16.14 -40.74 -29.34
C LYS A 17 -17.28 -41.01 -30.32
N SER A 18 -17.37 -42.23 -30.84
CA SER A 18 -18.41 -42.56 -31.83
C SER A 18 -19.81 -42.51 -31.22
N ASP A 19 -19.95 -42.93 -29.96
CA ASP A 19 -21.22 -42.88 -29.24
C ASP A 19 -21.70 -41.43 -29.02
N PHE A 20 -20.80 -40.53 -28.62
CA PHE A 20 -21.15 -39.12 -28.46
C PHE A 20 -21.47 -38.44 -29.80
N GLN A 21 -20.73 -38.76 -30.85
CA GLN A 21 -20.97 -38.21 -32.18
C GLN A 21 -22.32 -38.68 -32.75
N SER A 22 -22.66 -39.96 -32.57
CA SER A 22 -23.92 -40.53 -33.07
C SER A 22 -25.15 -40.06 -32.27
N LYS A 23 -25.05 -39.97 -30.93
CA LYS A 23 -26.18 -39.59 -30.07
C LYS A 23 -26.39 -38.09 -29.94
N PHE A 24 -25.31 -37.30 -29.93
CA PHE A 24 -25.37 -35.87 -29.61
C PHE A 24 -24.83 -34.96 -30.72
N GLY A 25 -24.33 -35.51 -31.83
CA GLY A 25 -23.86 -34.73 -32.97
C GLY A 25 -22.62 -33.88 -32.69
N VAL A 26 -21.86 -34.20 -31.63
CA VAL A 26 -20.66 -33.44 -31.24
C VAL A 26 -19.55 -33.66 -32.27
N ARG A 27 -19.08 -32.60 -32.92
CA ARG A 27 -18.07 -32.65 -33.99
C ARG A 27 -16.65 -32.34 -33.52
N THR A 28 -16.51 -31.55 -32.47
CA THR A 28 -15.21 -31.11 -31.94
C THR A 28 -15.12 -31.45 -30.45
N TRP A 29 -14.08 -32.20 -30.08
CA TRP A 29 -13.76 -32.51 -28.70
C TRP A 29 -12.28 -32.88 -28.58
N ASP A 30 -11.69 -32.53 -27.43
CA ASP A 30 -10.33 -32.91 -27.07
C ASP A 30 -10.34 -33.91 -25.92
N SER A 31 -9.39 -34.84 -25.96
CA SER A 31 -9.17 -35.83 -24.90
C SER A 31 -7.75 -35.71 -24.36
N THR A 32 -7.64 -35.43 -23.07
CA THR A 32 -6.36 -35.37 -22.39
C THR A 32 -6.39 -36.35 -21.22
N SER A 33 -5.47 -37.32 -21.22
CA SER A 33 -5.23 -38.20 -20.07
C SER A 33 -4.02 -37.72 -19.29
N ILE A 34 -4.15 -37.63 -17.97
CA ILE A 34 -3.08 -37.23 -17.07
C ILE A 34 -2.79 -38.39 -16.13
N GLY A 35 -1.58 -38.92 -16.21
CA GLY A 35 -1.14 -40.01 -15.35
C GLY A 35 -0.99 -39.58 -13.88
N PRO A 36 -1.21 -40.49 -12.92
CA PRO A 36 -1.20 -40.18 -11.48
C PRO A 36 0.17 -39.67 -10.98
N THR A 37 1.27 -40.17 -11.56
CA THR A 37 2.63 -39.73 -11.23
C THR A 37 2.89 -38.29 -11.68
N PHE A 38 2.38 -37.91 -12.85
CA PHE A 38 2.50 -36.55 -13.36
C PHE A 38 1.71 -35.59 -12.47
N GLY A 39 0.45 -35.92 -12.17
CA GLY A 39 -0.39 -35.11 -11.28
C GLY A 39 0.26 -34.87 -9.91
N ARG A 40 0.85 -35.92 -9.31
CA ARG A 40 1.56 -35.78 -8.02
C ARG A 40 2.80 -34.89 -8.12
N THR A 41 3.59 -35.04 -9.17
CA THR A 41 4.76 -34.18 -9.42
C THR A 41 4.38 -32.71 -9.52
N ILE A 42 3.28 -32.42 -10.25
CA ILE A 42 2.77 -31.05 -10.39
C ILE A 42 2.27 -30.50 -9.06
N ALA A 43 1.53 -31.28 -8.29
CA ALA A 43 1.03 -30.86 -6.98
C ALA A 43 2.20 -30.55 -6.01
N ASP A 44 3.20 -31.42 -5.96
CA ASP A 44 4.37 -31.23 -5.11
C ASP A 44 5.16 -29.97 -5.53
N ALA A 45 5.35 -29.78 -6.85
CA ALA A 45 6.00 -28.59 -7.39
C ALA A 45 5.22 -27.29 -7.06
N ALA A 46 3.89 -27.33 -7.09
CA ALA A 46 3.04 -26.21 -6.74
C ALA A 46 3.19 -25.80 -5.26
N VAL A 47 3.18 -26.78 -4.36
CA VAL A 47 3.38 -26.53 -2.92
C VAL A 47 4.77 -25.94 -2.67
N ILE A 48 5.81 -26.50 -3.29
CA ILE A 48 7.18 -25.98 -3.19
C ILE A 48 7.25 -24.55 -3.71
N ALA A 49 6.62 -24.24 -4.86
CA ALA A 49 6.62 -22.90 -5.44
C ALA A 49 5.93 -21.87 -4.53
N ILE A 50 4.81 -22.22 -3.90
CA ILE A 50 4.10 -21.35 -2.96
C ILE A 50 4.97 -21.08 -1.72
N ILE A 51 5.56 -22.12 -1.11
CA ILE A 51 6.42 -21.96 0.06
C ILE A 51 7.66 -21.12 -0.28
N ALA A 52 8.31 -21.41 -1.41
CA ALA A 52 9.46 -20.66 -1.89
C ALA A 52 9.10 -19.18 -2.14
N SER A 53 7.94 -18.91 -2.75
CA SER A 53 7.42 -17.56 -2.95
C SER A 53 7.22 -16.84 -1.61
N LEU A 54 6.56 -17.46 -0.63
CA LEU A 54 6.38 -16.87 0.70
C LEU A 54 7.72 -16.57 1.40
N LEU A 55 8.72 -17.44 1.26
CA LEU A 55 10.07 -17.19 1.80
C LEU A 55 10.76 -16.00 1.12
N VAL A 56 10.74 -15.94 -0.22
CA VAL A 56 11.32 -14.83 -0.99
C VAL A 56 10.64 -13.51 -0.63
N ILE A 57 9.31 -13.52 -0.54
CA ILE A 57 8.51 -12.38 -0.08
C ILE A 57 8.92 -11.96 1.33
N SER A 58 9.06 -12.91 2.25
CA SER A 58 9.46 -12.62 3.64
C SER A 58 10.83 -11.95 3.71
N VAL A 59 11.80 -12.47 2.95
CA VAL A 59 13.14 -11.90 2.84
C VAL A 59 13.06 -10.50 2.26
N TYR A 60 12.32 -10.32 1.16
CA TYR A 60 12.15 -9.01 0.53
C TYR A 60 11.52 -7.99 1.51
N VAL A 61 10.46 -8.36 2.22
CA VAL A 61 9.82 -7.47 3.21
C VAL A 61 10.77 -7.19 4.37
N ALA A 62 11.52 -8.18 4.86
CA ALA A 62 12.50 -7.98 5.93
C ALA A 62 13.69 -7.10 5.52
N LEU A 63 14.03 -7.03 4.23
CA LEU A 63 15.05 -6.13 3.69
C LEU A 63 14.50 -4.73 3.39
N ARG A 64 13.29 -4.65 2.81
CA ARG A 64 12.63 -3.39 2.44
C ARG A 64 12.06 -2.65 3.65
N PHE A 65 11.63 -3.39 4.67
CA PHE A 65 11.03 -2.92 5.92
C PHE A 65 11.80 -3.49 7.12
N GLU A 66 11.34 -3.21 8.34
CA GLU A 66 11.85 -3.91 9.53
C GLU A 66 11.28 -5.34 9.56
N TRP A 67 12.04 -6.31 10.08
CA TRP A 67 11.60 -7.73 10.21
C TRP A 67 10.22 -7.91 10.87
N LYS A 68 9.82 -6.97 11.73
CA LYS A 68 8.51 -6.96 12.40
C LYS A 68 7.32 -6.74 11.46
N PHE A 69 7.55 -6.19 10.27
CA PHE A 69 6.51 -6.03 9.24
C PHE A 69 6.33 -7.32 8.43
N ALA A 70 7.32 -8.22 8.39
CA ALA A 70 7.22 -9.46 7.62
C ALA A 70 6.14 -10.41 8.14
N VAL A 71 5.96 -10.52 9.46
CA VAL A 71 4.97 -11.42 10.07
C VAL A 71 3.53 -11.02 9.72
N PRO A 72 3.10 -9.75 9.87
CA PRO A 72 1.78 -9.32 9.40
C PRO A 72 1.56 -9.54 7.90
N VAL A 73 2.57 -9.29 7.05
CA VAL A 73 2.46 -9.56 5.60
C VAL A 73 2.23 -11.04 5.34
N LEU A 74 3.03 -11.91 5.96
CA LEU A 74 2.89 -13.36 5.82
C LEU A 74 1.51 -13.87 6.23
N ILE A 75 0.96 -13.35 7.34
CA ILE A 75 -0.37 -13.72 7.82
C ILE A 75 -1.45 -13.31 6.82
N ALA A 76 -1.35 -12.10 6.25
CA ALA A 76 -2.29 -11.64 5.23
C ALA A 76 -2.21 -12.48 3.94
N LEU A 77 -1.02 -12.80 3.47
CA LEU A 77 -0.83 -13.64 2.28
C LEU A 77 -1.30 -15.08 2.50
N ALA A 78 -1.06 -15.64 3.69
CA ALA A 78 -1.57 -16.95 4.05
C ALA A 78 -3.10 -16.97 4.09
N HIS A 79 -3.72 -15.91 4.61
CA HIS A 79 -5.17 -15.73 4.57
C HIS A 79 -5.70 -15.73 3.13
N ASP A 80 -5.09 -14.96 2.22
CA ASP A 80 -5.55 -14.89 0.83
C ASP A 80 -5.43 -16.21 0.09
N LEU A 81 -4.33 -16.94 0.31
CA LEU A 81 -4.18 -18.30 -0.22
C LEU A 81 -5.24 -19.25 0.33
N LEU A 82 -5.57 -19.15 1.62
CA LEU A 82 -6.58 -20.00 2.25
C LEU A 82 -7.98 -19.70 1.70
N ILE A 83 -8.36 -18.42 1.60
CA ILE A 83 -9.66 -18.02 1.05
C ILE A 83 -9.77 -18.43 -0.43
N THR A 84 -8.76 -18.15 -1.24
CA THR A 84 -8.78 -18.50 -2.66
C THR A 84 -8.84 -20.00 -2.88
N SER A 85 -7.94 -20.77 -2.29
CA SER A 85 -7.93 -22.23 -2.41
C SER A 85 -9.19 -22.87 -1.81
N GLY A 86 -9.70 -22.33 -0.70
CA GLY A 86 -10.92 -22.79 -0.05
C GLY A 86 -12.15 -22.59 -0.92
N VAL A 87 -12.36 -21.40 -1.45
CA VAL A 87 -13.49 -21.13 -2.37
C VAL A 87 -13.35 -21.94 -3.66
N TYR A 88 -12.12 -22.05 -4.18
CA TYR A 88 -11.86 -22.85 -5.37
C TYR A 88 -12.23 -24.33 -5.15
N ALA A 89 -11.83 -24.91 -4.02
CA ALA A 89 -12.19 -26.27 -3.62
C ALA A 89 -13.69 -26.45 -3.41
N LEU A 90 -14.37 -25.51 -2.76
CA LEU A 90 -15.82 -25.56 -2.51
C LEU A 90 -16.63 -25.52 -3.81
N THR A 91 -16.14 -24.84 -4.83
CA THR A 91 -16.81 -24.78 -6.13
C THR A 91 -16.54 -25.99 -7.03
N GLY A 92 -15.75 -26.96 -6.55
CA GLY A 92 -15.46 -28.20 -7.29
C GLY A 92 -14.64 -27.99 -8.56
N ARG A 93 -13.91 -26.88 -8.66
CA ARG A 93 -13.07 -26.57 -9.82
C ARG A 93 -11.80 -27.41 -9.84
N GLN A 94 -11.34 -27.74 -11.04
CA GLN A 94 -10.18 -28.60 -11.20
C GLN A 94 -8.89 -27.81 -10.95
N VAL A 95 -8.04 -28.29 -10.05
CA VAL A 95 -6.72 -27.69 -9.82
C VAL A 95 -5.76 -28.16 -10.91
N THR A 96 -5.31 -27.23 -11.75
CA THR A 96 -4.33 -27.46 -12.81
C THR A 96 -3.07 -26.62 -12.59
N VAL A 97 -2.07 -26.77 -13.47
CA VAL A 97 -0.88 -25.91 -13.48
C VAL A 97 -1.27 -24.43 -13.62
N ASP A 98 -2.31 -24.13 -14.40
CA ASP A 98 -2.79 -22.76 -14.59
C ASP A 98 -3.40 -22.19 -13.31
N THR A 99 -4.12 -23.02 -12.55
CA THR A 99 -4.62 -22.62 -11.21
C THR A 99 -3.47 -22.26 -10.28
N VAL A 100 -2.37 -23.02 -10.32
CA VAL A 100 -1.17 -22.73 -9.51
C VAL A 100 -0.54 -21.41 -9.93
N ALA A 101 -0.44 -21.15 -11.24
CA ALA A 101 0.01 -19.86 -11.76
C ALA A 101 -0.90 -18.71 -11.31
N ALA A 102 -2.22 -18.92 -11.26
CA ALA A 102 -3.17 -17.95 -10.72
C ALA A 102 -2.90 -17.66 -9.23
N LEU A 103 -2.71 -18.70 -8.40
CA LEU A 103 -2.39 -18.56 -6.98
C LEU A 103 -1.08 -17.78 -6.75
N LEU A 104 -0.05 -18.06 -7.54
CA LEU A 104 1.22 -17.31 -7.49
C LEU A 104 1.04 -15.85 -7.93
N THR A 105 0.19 -15.60 -8.92
CA THR A 105 -0.15 -14.25 -9.38
C THR A 105 -0.88 -13.46 -8.29
N ILE A 106 -1.84 -14.10 -7.61
CA ILE A 106 -2.59 -13.52 -6.50
C ILE A 106 -1.64 -13.12 -5.36
N LEU A 107 -0.66 -13.96 -5.03
CA LEU A 107 0.36 -13.62 -4.02
C LEU A 107 1.08 -12.31 -4.36
N GLY A 108 1.44 -12.10 -5.62
CA GLY A 108 2.08 -10.87 -6.08
C GLY A 108 1.16 -9.65 -5.95
N TYR A 109 -0.10 -9.78 -6.39
CA TYR A 109 -1.09 -8.69 -6.30
C TYR A 109 -1.45 -8.33 -4.86
N SER A 110 -1.69 -9.31 -3.99
CA SER A 110 -1.99 -9.07 -2.57
C SER A 110 -0.80 -8.44 -1.84
N LEU A 111 0.42 -8.89 -2.15
CA LEU A 111 1.64 -8.30 -1.61
C LEU A 111 1.76 -6.84 -2.02
N TYR A 112 1.48 -6.50 -3.29
CA TYR A 112 1.56 -5.13 -3.79
C TYR A 112 0.70 -4.18 -2.94
N ASP A 113 -0.54 -4.57 -2.68
CA ASP A 113 -1.46 -3.76 -1.89
C ASP A 113 -1.01 -3.63 -0.43
N THR A 114 -0.59 -4.75 0.18
CA THR A 114 -0.07 -4.75 1.56
C THR A 114 1.17 -3.84 1.71
N ILE A 115 2.07 -3.84 0.74
CA ILE A 115 3.29 -3.03 0.78
C ILE A 115 3.00 -1.54 0.69
N ILE A 116 2.05 -1.12 -0.15
CA ILE A 116 1.67 0.31 -0.24
C ILE A 116 1.17 0.81 1.10
N VAL A 117 0.28 0.06 1.74
CA VAL A 117 -0.24 0.40 3.07
C VAL A 117 0.90 0.49 4.08
N PHE A 118 1.78 -0.52 4.11
CA PHE A 118 2.86 -0.59 5.11
C PHE A 118 3.94 0.46 4.89
N ASP A 119 4.22 0.83 3.64
CA ASP A 119 5.11 1.93 3.31
C ASP A 119 4.55 3.26 3.80
N ARG A 120 3.25 3.50 3.62
CA ARG A 120 2.61 4.71 4.16
C ARG A 120 2.57 4.73 5.68
N VAL A 121 2.35 3.60 6.33
CA VAL A 121 2.47 3.48 7.79
C VAL A 121 3.89 3.86 8.23
N ARG A 122 4.91 3.29 7.58
CA ARG A 122 6.31 3.59 7.88
C ARG A 122 6.64 5.07 7.67
N GLU A 123 6.13 5.67 6.60
CA GLU A 123 6.33 7.08 6.28
C GLU A 123 5.72 8.01 7.34
N ASN A 124 4.54 7.66 7.88
CA ASN A 124 3.84 8.48 8.88
C ASN A 124 4.37 8.31 10.32
N ILE A 125 5.09 7.23 10.63
CA ILE A 125 5.72 7.03 11.95
C ILE A 125 6.55 8.25 12.42
N PRO A 126 7.48 8.80 11.61
CA PRO A 126 8.23 9.99 12.01
C PRO A 126 7.42 11.28 11.98
N ARG A 127 6.36 11.38 11.16
CA ARG A 127 5.50 12.58 11.05
C ARG A 127 4.54 12.75 12.24
N MET A 128 4.24 11.66 12.93
CA MET A 128 3.26 11.62 14.03
C MET A 128 3.89 11.14 15.36
N PRO A 129 4.90 11.85 15.90
CA PRO A 129 5.67 11.37 17.05
C PRO A 129 4.85 11.26 18.35
N ARG A 130 3.75 12.00 18.47
CA ARG A 130 2.87 12.02 19.65
C ARG A 130 1.65 11.11 19.51
N ALA A 131 1.39 10.55 18.33
CA ALA A 131 0.23 9.70 18.08
C ALA A 131 0.44 8.27 18.58
N ALA A 132 -0.67 7.60 18.91
CA ALA A 132 -0.70 6.15 19.10
C ALA A 132 -0.46 5.45 17.76
N PHE A 133 0.06 4.22 17.79
CA PHE A 133 0.34 3.49 16.55
C PHE A 133 -0.94 3.22 15.75
N SER A 134 -2.06 2.94 16.42
CA SER A 134 -3.38 2.80 15.79
C SER A 134 -3.81 4.05 15.02
N GLN A 135 -3.53 5.25 15.54
CA GLN A 135 -3.84 6.52 14.87
C GLN A 135 -2.98 6.72 13.62
N ILE A 136 -1.71 6.32 13.68
CA ILE A 136 -0.79 6.35 12.53
C ILE A 136 -1.32 5.44 11.43
N VAL A 137 -1.70 4.21 11.79
CA VAL A 137 -2.25 3.23 10.83
C VAL A 137 -3.55 3.73 10.20
N ASN A 138 -4.49 4.26 11.01
CA ASN A 138 -5.73 4.81 10.48
C ASN A 138 -5.50 5.99 9.53
N ARG A 139 -4.59 6.91 9.87
CA ARG A 139 -4.22 8.03 8.99
C ARG A 139 -3.62 7.52 7.68
N SER A 140 -2.64 6.62 7.77
CA SER A 140 -2.00 6.02 6.60
C SER A 140 -2.98 5.29 5.70
N MET A 141 -3.95 4.58 6.28
CA MET A 141 -5.00 3.90 5.55
C MET A 141 -5.82 4.88 4.73
N SER A 142 -6.38 5.92 5.37
CA SER A 142 -7.18 6.94 4.68
C SER A 142 -6.46 7.61 3.50
N GLU A 143 -5.13 7.74 3.57
CA GLU A 143 -4.33 8.36 2.51
C GLU A 143 -4.09 7.43 1.29
N VAL A 144 -4.10 6.11 1.48
CA VAL A 144 -3.82 5.15 0.40
C VAL A 144 -5.07 4.44 -0.15
N LEU A 145 -6.18 4.46 0.59
CA LEU A 145 -7.40 3.74 0.22
C LEU A 145 -7.89 4.05 -1.20
N THR A 146 -7.89 5.33 -1.60
CA THR A 146 -8.36 5.73 -2.94
C THR A 146 -7.47 5.18 -4.05
N ARG A 147 -6.15 5.16 -3.84
CA ARG A 147 -5.18 4.59 -4.78
C ARG A 147 -5.32 3.06 -4.86
N SER A 148 -5.37 2.40 -3.70
CA SER A 148 -5.52 0.94 -3.60
C SER A 148 -6.80 0.47 -4.28
N LEU A 149 -7.93 1.14 -4.00
CA LEU A 149 -9.21 0.80 -4.61
C LEU A 149 -9.22 1.04 -6.12
N ALA A 150 -8.63 2.14 -6.60
CA ALA A 150 -8.55 2.43 -8.03
C ALA A 150 -7.71 1.38 -8.79
N THR A 151 -6.55 1.01 -8.24
CA THR A 151 -5.66 0.01 -8.86
C THR A 151 -6.28 -1.39 -8.84
N THR A 152 -6.91 -1.77 -7.73
CA THR A 152 -7.66 -3.03 -7.63
C THR A 152 -8.81 -3.06 -8.63
N SER A 153 -9.60 -1.98 -8.74
CA SER A 153 -10.71 -1.88 -9.69
C SER A 153 -10.23 -2.00 -11.14
N CYS A 154 -9.14 -1.31 -11.48
CA CYS A 154 -8.52 -1.39 -12.81
C CYS A 154 -8.07 -2.81 -13.16
N THR A 155 -7.59 -3.57 -12.17
CA THR A 155 -7.18 -4.96 -12.36
C THR A 155 -8.39 -5.90 -12.43
N LEU A 156 -9.42 -5.66 -11.61
CA LEU A 156 -10.61 -6.50 -11.57
C LEU A 156 -11.47 -6.39 -12.82
N LEU A 157 -11.55 -5.23 -13.47
CA LEU A 157 -12.34 -5.04 -14.69
C LEU A 157 -12.00 -6.06 -15.81
N PRO A 158 -10.74 -6.20 -16.25
CA PRO A 158 -10.38 -7.20 -17.26
C PRO A 158 -10.51 -8.63 -16.74
N VAL A 159 -10.31 -8.88 -15.44
CA VAL A 159 -10.52 -10.22 -14.85
C VAL A 159 -11.99 -10.61 -14.88
N VAL A 160 -12.90 -9.67 -14.60
CA VAL A 160 -14.35 -9.87 -14.72
C VAL A 160 -14.75 -10.06 -16.17
N ALA A 161 -14.21 -9.26 -17.10
CA ALA A 161 -14.43 -9.48 -18.53
C ALA A 161 -13.95 -10.87 -18.96
N LEU A 162 -12.78 -11.33 -18.47
CA LEU A 162 -12.27 -12.66 -18.73
C LEU A 162 -13.16 -13.76 -18.12
N LEU A 163 -13.78 -13.51 -16.96
CA LEU A 163 -14.72 -14.45 -16.36
C LEU A 163 -16.02 -14.56 -17.17
N LEU A 164 -16.52 -13.45 -17.73
CA LEU A 164 -17.75 -13.42 -18.52
C LEU A 164 -17.55 -13.91 -19.96
N PHE A 165 -16.44 -13.53 -20.60
CA PHE A 165 -16.16 -13.78 -22.02
C PHE A 165 -15.11 -14.87 -22.27
N GLY A 166 -14.33 -15.27 -21.26
CA GLY A 166 -13.30 -16.31 -21.38
C GLY A 166 -13.85 -17.73 -21.50
N GLY A 167 -15.17 -17.88 -21.51
CA GLY A 167 -15.86 -19.16 -21.71
C GLY A 167 -15.84 -20.09 -20.49
N GLY A 168 -16.57 -21.20 -20.59
CA GLY A 168 -16.59 -22.24 -19.56
C GLY A 168 -15.45 -23.23 -19.75
N GLY A 169 -14.51 -23.28 -18.80
CA GLY A 169 -13.36 -24.19 -18.82
C GLY A 169 -12.16 -23.62 -18.06
N VAL A 170 -10.95 -24.01 -18.46
CA VAL A 170 -9.69 -23.68 -17.78
C VAL A 170 -9.49 -22.16 -17.63
N LEU A 171 -9.80 -21.37 -18.66
CA LEU A 171 -9.62 -19.92 -18.63
C LEU A 171 -10.61 -19.23 -17.69
N GLY A 172 -11.86 -19.69 -17.66
CA GLY A 172 -12.87 -19.21 -16.71
C GLY A 172 -12.51 -19.56 -15.26
N ASP A 173 -11.97 -20.75 -15.03
CA ASP A 173 -11.50 -21.16 -13.70
C ASP A 173 -10.27 -20.36 -13.24
N PHE A 174 -9.36 -20.06 -14.16
CA PHE A 174 -8.24 -19.16 -13.91
C PHE A 174 -8.71 -17.75 -13.54
N ALA A 175 -9.64 -17.17 -14.33
CA ALA A 175 -10.21 -15.85 -14.07
C ALA A 175 -10.97 -15.82 -12.74
N PHE A 176 -11.70 -16.89 -12.40
CA PHE A 176 -12.41 -17.01 -11.14
C PHE A 176 -11.47 -17.02 -9.94
N ALA A 177 -10.35 -17.76 -10.03
CA ALA A 177 -9.33 -17.75 -8.98
C ALA A 177 -8.73 -16.34 -8.79
N LEU A 178 -8.36 -15.67 -9.88
CA LEU A 178 -7.84 -14.30 -9.84
C LEU A 178 -8.84 -13.31 -9.23
N LEU A 179 -10.12 -13.41 -9.61
CA LEU A 179 -11.18 -12.53 -9.10
C LEU A 179 -11.26 -12.60 -7.57
N ILE A 180 -11.37 -13.81 -7.02
CA ILE A 180 -11.46 -14.02 -5.57
C ILE A 180 -10.17 -13.59 -4.90
N GLY A 181 -9.02 -13.90 -5.47
CA GLY A 181 -7.74 -13.60 -4.86
C GLY A 181 -7.41 -12.13 -4.80
N ILE A 182 -7.66 -11.40 -5.88
CA ILE A 182 -7.47 -9.94 -5.93
C ILE A 182 -8.47 -9.26 -4.98
N ALA A 183 -9.73 -9.70 -4.96
CA ALA A 183 -10.72 -9.16 -4.04
C ALA A 183 -10.36 -9.44 -2.57
N SER A 184 -9.92 -10.67 -2.24
CA SER A 184 -9.45 -11.03 -0.91
C SER A 184 -8.22 -10.22 -0.52
N GLY A 185 -7.24 -10.05 -1.42
CA GLY A 185 -6.02 -9.30 -1.16
C GLY A 185 -6.26 -7.82 -0.86
N ALA A 186 -7.15 -7.18 -1.63
CA ALA A 186 -7.53 -5.79 -1.39
C ALA A 186 -8.23 -5.61 -0.02
N TYR A 187 -9.00 -6.60 0.41
CA TYR A 187 -9.61 -6.60 1.73
C TYR A 187 -8.58 -6.92 2.84
N SER A 188 -7.73 -7.92 2.64
CA SER A 188 -6.86 -8.46 3.68
C SER A 188 -5.75 -7.49 4.08
N SER A 189 -5.21 -6.70 3.16
CA SER A 189 -4.22 -5.65 3.47
C SER A 189 -4.77 -4.62 4.48
N ILE A 190 -6.05 -4.28 4.35
CA ILE A 190 -6.74 -3.28 5.16
C ILE A 190 -7.20 -3.89 6.47
N PHE A 191 -7.90 -5.03 6.43
CA PHE A 191 -8.62 -5.58 7.58
C PHE A 191 -7.88 -6.68 8.33
N ILE A 192 -6.82 -7.26 7.75
CA ILE A 192 -6.01 -8.30 8.39
C ILE A 192 -4.59 -7.78 8.67
N ALA A 193 -3.86 -7.36 7.64
CA ALA A 193 -2.45 -6.98 7.78
C ALA A 193 -2.27 -5.78 8.73
N SER A 194 -3.09 -4.74 8.57
CA SER A 194 -2.97 -3.50 9.35
C SER A 194 -3.32 -3.65 10.84
N PRO A 195 -4.40 -4.34 11.24
CA PRO A 195 -4.67 -4.65 12.64
C PRO A 195 -3.62 -5.57 13.28
N VAL A 196 -3.15 -6.59 12.54
CA VAL A 196 -2.09 -7.48 13.03
C VAL A 196 -0.80 -6.70 13.29
N LEU A 197 -0.41 -5.81 12.36
CA LEU A 197 0.73 -4.92 12.55
C LEU A 197 0.53 -3.99 13.76
N THR A 198 -0.68 -3.44 13.92
CA THR A 198 -1.02 -2.55 15.04
C THR A 198 -0.85 -3.25 16.37
N HIS A 199 -1.46 -4.42 16.52
CA HIS A 199 -1.37 -5.22 17.75
C HIS A 199 0.06 -5.63 18.07
N TRP A 200 0.86 -5.93 17.05
CA TRP A 200 2.27 -6.27 17.21
C TRP A 200 3.10 -5.07 17.70
N LYS A 201 2.99 -3.93 17.02
CA LYS A 201 3.77 -2.71 17.29
C LYS A 201 3.38 -2.02 18.58
N GLU A 202 2.11 -2.05 18.97
CA GLU A 202 1.65 -1.46 20.24
C GLU A 202 2.17 -2.18 21.49
N ARG A 203 2.66 -3.41 21.35
CA ARG A 203 3.34 -4.12 22.43
C ARG A 203 4.74 -3.54 22.71
N GLU A 204 5.32 -2.76 21.81
CA GLU A 204 6.62 -2.12 22.04
C GLU A 204 6.52 -1.01 23.09
N ALA A 205 7.55 -0.87 23.94
CA ALA A 205 7.54 0.08 25.05
C ALA A 205 7.29 1.53 24.61
N GLY A 206 7.84 1.93 23.45
CA GLY A 206 7.66 3.28 22.89
C GLY A 206 6.20 3.59 22.57
N TYR A 207 5.54 2.73 21.77
CA TYR A 207 4.14 2.93 21.37
C TYR A 207 3.17 2.71 22.53
N ARG A 208 3.47 1.78 23.44
CA ARG A 208 2.68 1.55 24.66
C ARG A 208 2.64 2.80 25.55
N THR A 209 3.77 3.50 25.69
CA THR A 209 3.85 4.72 26.50
C THR A 209 3.05 5.86 25.87
N ARG A 210 3.13 6.03 24.54
CA ARG A 210 2.32 7.02 23.81
C ARG A 210 0.83 6.76 24.00
N ARG A 211 0.41 5.50 23.83
CA ARG A 211 -0.99 5.09 24.03
C ARG A 211 -1.48 5.38 25.45
N LYS A 212 -0.69 5.00 26.48
CA LYS A 212 -1.02 5.27 27.88
C LYS A 212 -1.15 6.77 28.17
N ARG A 213 -0.27 7.61 27.62
CA ARG A 213 -0.37 9.07 27.78
C ARG A 213 -1.69 9.60 27.20
N ILE A 214 -2.03 9.20 25.98
CA ILE A 214 -3.28 9.62 25.32
C ILE A 214 -4.50 9.15 26.12
N THR A 215 -4.49 7.90 26.59
CA THR A 215 -5.58 7.38 27.43
C THR A 215 -5.68 8.10 28.78
N ALA A 216 -4.56 8.50 29.39
CA ALA A 216 -4.59 9.27 30.63
C ALA A 216 -5.15 10.68 30.43
N GLU A 217 -4.96 11.27 29.24
CA GLU A 217 -5.43 12.62 28.91
C GLU A 217 -6.90 12.64 28.48
N LEU A 218 -7.32 11.69 27.65
CA LEU A 218 -8.64 11.69 27.00
C LEU A 218 -9.60 10.60 27.53
N GLY A 219 -9.15 9.71 28.42
CA GLY A 219 -9.90 8.55 28.90
C GLY A 219 -10.03 7.41 27.87
N TYR A 220 -9.82 7.68 26.57
CA TYR A 220 -9.82 6.70 25.49
C TYR A 220 -8.78 7.09 24.41
N VAL A 221 -8.56 6.22 23.43
CA VAL A 221 -7.69 6.51 22.27
C VAL A 221 -8.59 6.80 21.06
N PRO A 222 -8.70 8.05 20.59
CA PRO A 222 -9.51 8.37 19.42
C PRO A 222 -8.91 7.75 18.16
N ALA A 223 -9.77 7.42 17.19
CA ALA A 223 -9.37 6.77 15.94
C ALA A 223 -8.39 7.63 15.11
N TYR A 224 -8.53 8.94 15.18
CA TYR A 224 -7.65 9.91 14.55
C TYR A 224 -6.99 10.79 15.61
N ALA A 225 -5.78 11.27 15.34
CA ALA A 225 -5.12 12.22 16.22
C ALA A 225 -5.84 13.58 16.15
N THR A 226 -6.39 14.03 17.28
CA THR A 226 -7.13 15.30 17.41
C THR A 226 -6.20 16.50 17.66
N ALA A 227 -5.00 16.26 18.17
CA ALA A 227 -4.02 17.30 18.50
C ALA A 227 -2.67 17.00 17.82
N GLY A 228 -2.26 17.91 16.93
CA GLY A 228 -1.04 17.79 16.13
C GLY A 228 -1.35 17.33 14.71
N GLY A 229 -1.74 18.28 13.86
CA GLY A 229 -1.69 18.09 12.41
C GLY A 229 -0.29 17.68 11.98
N ASP A 230 -0.23 16.92 10.88
CA ASP A 230 0.96 16.35 10.27
C ASP A 230 2.21 17.22 10.49
N VAL A 231 3.03 16.88 11.48
CA VAL A 231 4.28 17.61 11.73
C VAL A 231 5.24 17.08 10.69
N GLU A 232 5.50 17.86 9.65
CA GLU A 232 6.54 17.51 8.68
C GLU A 232 7.86 17.34 9.45
N PRO A 233 8.46 16.13 9.43
CA PRO A 233 9.61 15.84 10.26
C PRO A 233 10.74 16.74 9.77
N THR A 234 11.12 17.72 10.59
CA THR A 234 12.24 18.60 10.29
C THR A 234 13.45 17.71 10.02
N PRO A 235 14.16 17.86 8.88
CA PRO A 235 15.30 17.01 8.58
C PRO A 235 16.24 17.04 9.78
N LYS A 236 16.61 15.86 10.30
CA LYS A 236 17.62 15.76 11.35
C LYS A 236 18.87 16.44 10.83
N ARG A 237 19.12 17.69 11.25
CA ARG A 237 20.41 18.34 11.07
C ARG A 237 21.44 17.32 11.57
N PRO A 238 22.46 16.96 10.76
CA PRO A 238 23.48 16.05 11.23
C PRO A 238 23.97 16.58 12.56
N ARG A 239 23.94 15.75 13.61
CA ARG A 239 24.55 16.12 14.89
C ARG A 239 25.99 16.42 14.54
N ARG A 240 26.34 17.71 14.48
CA ARG A 240 27.73 18.13 14.54
C ARG A 240 28.25 17.43 15.79
N THR A 241 29.09 16.42 15.59
CA THR A 241 29.93 15.87 16.63
C THR A 241 30.82 17.04 17.04
N GLY A 242 30.32 17.83 17.98
CA GLY A 242 31.09 18.90 18.58
C GLY A 242 32.31 18.24 19.19
N ARG A 243 33.47 18.48 18.58
CA ARG A 243 34.72 18.39 19.33
C ARG A 243 34.57 19.45 20.43
N LEU A 244 34.55 19.02 21.69
CA LEU A 244 34.60 19.87 22.88
C LEU A 244 36.00 20.50 22.99
N THR A 245 36.42 21.24 21.96
CA THR A 245 37.69 21.95 21.95
C THR A 245 37.53 23.29 21.25
N ALA A 246 37.71 24.32 22.08
CA ALA A 246 37.78 25.76 21.84
C ALA A 246 36.44 26.52 21.72
N PRO A 247 36.18 27.50 22.62
CA PRO A 247 35.23 28.57 22.32
C PRO A 247 35.82 29.41 21.17
N GLU A 248 35.00 29.79 20.20
CA GLU A 248 35.40 30.79 19.21
C GLU A 248 35.60 32.14 19.93
N PRO A 249 36.67 32.89 19.65
CA PRO A 249 36.80 34.23 20.16
C PRO A 249 35.86 35.12 19.36
N ASP A 250 34.66 35.34 19.87
CA ASP A 250 33.86 36.51 19.52
C ASP A 250 34.67 37.74 19.96
N THR A 251 35.53 38.24 19.07
CA THR A 251 36.16 39.55 19.25
C THR A 251 35.08 40.59 19.05
N VAL A 252 34.39 40.92 20.14
CA VAL A 252 33.53 42.09 20.23
C VAL A 252 34.34 43.29 19.76
N SER A 253 33.87 43.99 18.72
CA SER A 253 34.56 45.16 18.21
C SER A 253 34.58 46.26 19.29
N ALA A 254 35.62 47.11 19.32
CA ALA A 254 35.71 48.19 20.30
C ALA A 254 34.48 49.13 20.28
N ALA A 255 33.82 49.24 19.13
CA ALA A 255 32.57 49.98 18.96
C ALA A 255 31.37 49.30 19.65
N GLU A 256 31.26 47.98 19.56
CA GLU A 256 30.21 47.22 20.26
C GLU A 256 30.42 47.23 21.78
N PHE A 257 31.67 47.23 22.25
CA PHE A 257 31.96 47.32 23.68
C PHE A 257 31.56 48.66 24.29
N GLU A 258 31.83 49.76 23.58
CA GLU A 258 31.40 51.10 24.01
C GLU A 258 29.88 51.28 23.90
N GLN A 259 29.23 50.61 22.94
CA GLN A 259 27.77 50.58 22.89
C GLN A 259 27.16 49.81 24.06
N MET A 260 27.74 48.65 24.40
CA MET A 260 27.29 47.82 25.51
C MET A 260 27.49 48.51 26.87
N LYS A 261 28.58 49.29 27.04
CA LYS A 261 28.77 50.16 28.22
C LYS A 261 27.70 51.24 28.32
N ARG A 262 27.38 51.92 27.22
CA ARG A 262 26.34 52.95 27.23
C ARG A 262 24.96 52.38 27.56
N ASP A 263 24.63 51.21 27.02
CA ASP A 263 23.35 50.56 27.31
C ASP A 263 23.26 50.16 28.80
N LEU A 264 24.35 49.68 29.39
CA LEU A 264 24.44 49.39 30.84
C LEU A 264 24.32 50.66 31.72
N GLU A 265 24.95 51.77 31.31
CA GLU A 265 24.84 53.04 32.04
C GLU A 265 23.43 53.65 31.95
N ILE A 266 22.72 53.45 30.84
CA ILE A 266 21.32 53.85 30.66
C ILE A 266 20.41 53.02 31.56
N ASP A 267 20.63 51.70 31.63
CA ASP A 267 19.86 50.80 32.50
C ASP A 267 20.11 51.10 34.00
N GLU A 268 21.34 51.47 34.40
CA GLU A 268 21.64 51.89 35.78
C GLU A 268 20.99 53.23 36.13
N GLN A 269 20.95 54.19 35.20
CA GLN A 269 20.26 55.47 35.40
C GLN A 269 18.74 55.32 35.45
N GLU A 270 18.14 54.47 34.61
CA GLU A 270 16.71 54.13 34.67
C GLU A 270 16.36 53.35 35.95
N ALA A 271 17.23 52.44 36.40
CA ALA A 271 17.06 51.71 37.64
C ALA A 271 17.20 52.59 38.90
N ALA A 272 18.01 53.66 38.83
CA ALA A 272 18.15 54.63 39.92
C ALA A 272 16.96 55.61 40.05
N LEU A 273 16.14 55.74 39.01
CA LEU A 273 14.98 56.65 38.96
C LEU A 273 13.63 55.99 39.26
N SER A 274 13.57 54.69 39.56
CA SER A 274 12.33 53.96 39.88
C SER A 274 12.37 53.28 41.27
N PRO A 275 11.45 53.58 42.21
CA PRO A 275 11.32 52.80 43.43
C PRO A 275 10.74 51.40 43.11
N ARG A 276 11.56 50.36 43.30
CA ARG A 276 11.17 48.95 43.12
C ARG A 276 10.01 48.53 44.04
N GLN A 277 8.89 48.09 43.47
CA GLN A 277 7.95 47.18 44.14
C GLN A 277 8.26 45.74 43.73
N THR A 278 8.88 44.99 44.63
CA THR A 278 9.10 43.54 44.51
C THR A 278 7.81 42.78 44.85
N SER A 279 7.26 42.07 43.87
CA SER A 279 6.12 41.17 44.03
C SER A 279 6.55 39.86 44.70
N THR A 280 6.14 39.67 45.96
CA THR A 280 6.22 38.38 46.66
C THR A 280 4.96 37.55 46.38
N LEU A 281 5.07 36.57 45.49
CA LEU A 281 3.99 35.65 45.07
C LEU A 281 3.91 34.43 46.00
N THR A 282 3.79 34.60 47.32
CA THR A 282 3.67 33.44 48.24
C THR A 282 2.93 33.68 49.56
N LYS A 283 1.98 34.62 49.67
CA LYS A 283 1.26 34.78 50.95
C LYS A 283 -0.17 35.30 50.90
N ARG A 284 -1.07 34.62 50.15
CA ARG A 284 -2.53 34.71 50.40
C ARG A 284 -3.27 33.41 50.03
N LEU A 285 -2.84 32.31 50.63
CA LEU A 285 -3.67 31.13 50.86
C LEU A 285 -3.59 30.83 52.36
N ALA A 286 -4.42 31.52 53.16
CA ALA A 286 -4.90 31.07 54.47
C ALA A 286 -5.80 32.13 55.12
N HIS A 287 -6.93 31.64 55.63
CA HIS A 287 -7.87 32.23 56.60
C HIS A 287 -9.10 33.02 56.10
N THR A 288 -10.21 32.27 56.17
CA THR A 288 -11.62 32.60 56.36
C THR A 288 -11.92 33.55 57.53
N ALA A 289 -12.89 34.46 57.36
CA ALA A 289 -14.14 34.58 58.13
C ALA A 289 -14.89 35.90 57.80
N GLU A 290 -16.21 35.77 57.61
CA GLU A 290 -17.27 36.81 57.53
C GLU A 290 -17.44 37.62 58.85
N PRO A 291 -18.26 38.70 58.98
CA PRO A 291 -19.63 38.83 58.42
C PRO A 291 -20.17 40.24 58.01
N GLU A 292 -21.40 40.16 57.46
CA GLU A 292 -22.56 41.08 57.51
C GLU A 292 -22.80 42.23 56.48
N ALA A 293 -24.03 42.23 55.97
CA ALA A 293 -24.67 43.13 54.99
C ALA A 293 -25.53 44.22 55.70
N PRO A 294 -26.18 45.20 55.00
CA PRO A 294 -27.40 44.96 54.20
C PRO A 294 -27.54 45.78 52.87
N GLY A 295 -28.47 45.37 51.98
CA GLY A 295 -28.76 45.93 50.63
C GLY A 295 -29.71 47.15 50.59
N PRO A 296 -30.66 47.34 49.62
CA PRO A 296 -30.84 46.78 48.25
C PRO A 296 -31.28 47.83 47.16
N ALA A 297 -31.27 47.46 45.86
CA ALA A 297 -32.18 47.96 44.78
C ALA A 297 -31.78 47.30 43.43
N ALA A 298 -32.54 46.43 42.76
CA ALA A 298 -33.86 46.52 42.09
C ALA A 298 -33.84 47.07 40.64
N ARG A 299 -34.24 46.20 39.70
CA ARG A 299 -34.80 46.44 38.33
C ARG A 299 -33.83 47.01 37.26
N ARG A 300 -33.93 46.70 35.96
CA ARG A 300 -35.05 46.23 35.13
C ARG A 300 -34.55 45.73 33.77
N THR A 301 -35.29 44.79 33.21
CA THR A 301 -35.35 44.33 31.81
C THR A 301 -35.61 45.45 30.78
N ARG A 302 -35.08 45.33 29.55
CA ARG A 302 -35.88 45.61 28.33
C ARG A 302 -35.30 45.04 27.04
N ALA A 303 -36.17 44.38 26.30
CA ALA A 303 -36.09 44.03 24.89
C ALA A 303 -36.64 45.17 23.99
N GLY A 304 -36.41 45.07 22.67
CA GLY A 304 -37.02 45.86 21.59
C GLY A 304 -35.94 46.50 20.71
N ALA A 305 -35.61 45.99 19.52
CA ALA A 305 -36.38 45.89 18.28
C ALA A 305 -36.55 47.23 17.52
N ASP A 306 -36.14 47.16 16.25
CA ASP A 306 -36.52 47.95 15.08
C ASP A 306 -35.96 49.36 14.83
N GLY A 307 -35.39 49.51 13.62
CA GLY A 307 -35.94 50.50 12.68
C GLY A 307 -35.03 51.59 12.14
N ALA A 308 -34.38 51.29 11.01
CA ALA A 308 -34.33 52.12 9.79
C ALA A 308 -33.42 53.37 9.66
N SER A 309 -32.51 53.25 8.67
CA SER A 309 -32.35 54.12 7.48
C SER A 309 -31.37 55.30 7.47
N ARG A 310 -30.29 55.15 6.68
CA ARG A 310 -29.87 56.04 5.55
C ARG A 310 -28.68 55.38 4.83
N ALA A 311 -28.83 54.88 3.59
CA ALA A 311 -28.60 55.54 2.29
C ALA A 311 -27.20 56.18 2.17
N ALA A 312 -26.33 55.99 1.18
CA ALA A 312 -26.33 55.45 -0.19
C ALA A 312 -24.85 55.04 -0.50
N ARG A 313 -24.42 54.29 -1.53
CA ARG A 313 -24.62 54.50 -2.96
C ARG A 313 -24.01 53.33 -3.75
N ARG A 314 -24.71 52.98 -4.81
CA ARG A 314 -24.54 51.92 -5.83
C ARG A 314 -23.23 52.02 -6.64
N LYS A 315 -22.62 50.88 -6.98
CA LYS A 315 -22.10 50.59 -8.33
C LYS A 315 -22.46 49.15 -8.72
N THR A 316 -23.27 49.05 -9.75
CA THR A 316 -23.76 47.84 -10.41
C THR A 316 -22.72 47.38 -11.44
N ALA A 317 -22.41 46.09 -11.47
CA ALA A 317 -21.90 45.43 -12.66
C ALA A 317 -22.47 44.01 -12.71
N THR A 318 -22.97 43.69 -13.89
CA THR A 318 -23.93 42.64 -14.26
C THR A 318 -23.25 41.28 -14.36
N ARG A 319 -23.91 40.23 -13.84
CA ARG A 319 -23.56 38.82 -14.11
C ARG A 319 -23.96 38.47 -15.55
N SER A 320 -23.00 38.13 -16.40
CA SER A 320 -23.21 37.40 -17.64
C SER A 320 -23.16 35.90 -17.39
N ALA A 321 -24.12 35.17 -17.96
CA ALA A 321 -24.20 33.71 -17.95
C ALA A 321 -23.07 33.07 -18.79
N PRO A 322 -22.69 31.81 -18.52
CA PRO A 322 -21.71 31.09 -19.35
C PRO A 322 -22.32 30.73 -20.73
N PRO A 323 -21.51 30.66 -21.80
CA PRO A 323 -21.99 30.27 -23.11
C PRO A 323 -22.31 28.77 -23.18
N ALA A 324 -23.31 28.43 -24.01
CA ALA A 324 -23.65 27.06 -24.37
C ALA A 324 -22.53 26.40 -25.22
N PRO A 325 -22.38 25.08 -25.18
CA PRO A 325 -21.37 24.37 -25.99
C PRO A 325 -21.72 24.42 -27.47
N GLU A 326 -20.72 24.76 -28.31
CA GLU A 326 -20.77 24.63 -29.77
C GLU A 326 -20.90 23.16 -30.18
N GLU A 327 -21.86 22.87 -31.08
CA GLU A 327 -21.96 21.60 -31.78
C GLU A 327 -20.81 21.46 -32.79
N ILE A 328 -19.97 20.44 -32.57
CA ILE A 328 -18.95 20.01 -33.51
C ILE A 328 -19.64 19.18 -34.60
N PRO A 329 -19.49 19.49 -35.90
CA PRO A 329 -20.04 18.65 -36.96
C PRO A 329 -19.34 17.27 -36.98
N PRO A 330 -20.05 16.18 -37.32
CA PRO A 330 -19.47 14.84 -37.30
C PRO A 330 -18.33 14.73 -38.32
N ALA A 331 -17.17 14.32 -37.85
CA ALA A 331 -16.05 13.94 -38.70
C ALA A 331 -16.49 12.75 -39.59
N ALA A 332 -16.29 12.89 -40.90
CA ALA A 332 -16.50 11.83 -41.86
C ALA A 332 -15.61 10.62 -41.52
N THR A 333 -16.25 9.47 -41.32
CA THR A 333 -15.61 8.15 -41.27
C THR A 333 -14.84 7.91 -42.57
N PRO A 334 -13.53 7.61 -42.56
CA PRO A 334 -12.89 7.02 -43.72
C PRO A 334 -13.41 5.58 -43.85
N GLU A 335 -13.98 5.27 -45.01
CA GLU A 335 -14.36 3.91 -45.40
C GLU A 335 -13.17 2.97 -45.22
N ALA A 336 -13.34 1.92 -44.40
CA ALA A 336 -12.36 0.86 -44.28
C ALA A 336 -12.42 -0.01 -45.54
N GLU A 337 -11.40 0.12 -46.38
CA GLU A 337 -11.12 -0.78 -47.50
C GLU A 337 -10.99 -2.23 -46.98
N PRO A 338 -11.63 -3.24 -47.59
CA PRO A 338 -11.55 -4.62 -47.12
C PRO A 338 -10.11 -5.15 -47.27
N PRO A 339 -9.57 -5.90 -46.30
CA PRO A 339 -8.22 -6.43 -46.40
C PRO A 339 -8.11 -7.41 -47.57
N ALA A 340 -7.07 -7.24 -48.38
CA ALA A 340 -6.71 -8.16 -49.46
C ALA A 340 -6.52 -9.60 -48.91
N PRO A 341 -6.93 -10.64 -49.66
CA PRO A 341 -6.75 -12.03 -49.23
C PRO A 341 -5.27 -12.35 -49.06
N ALA A 342 -4.93 -13.00 -47.94
CA ALA A 342 -3.57 -13.45 -47.66
C ALA A 342 -3.10 -14.46 -48.73
N PRO A 343 -1.83 -14.42 -49.16
CA PRO A 343 -1.31 -15.40 -50.10
C PRO A 343 -1.22 -16.78 -49.45
N ASP A 344 -1.65 -17.82 -50.18
CA ASP A 344 -1.62 -19.22 -49.78
C ASP A 344 -0.21 -19.65 -49.37
N ILE A 345 -0.03 -20.03 -48.11
CA ILE A 345 1.18 -20.68 -47.62
C ILE A 345 1.02 -22.18 -47.88
N PRO A 346 1.88 -22.82 -48.70
CA PRO A 346 1.79 -24.24 -48.95
C PRO A 346 2.04 -25.05 -47.68
N GLU A 347 1.18 -26.05 -47.45
CA GLU A 347 1.26 -27.01 -46.35
C GLU A 347 2.64 -27.69 -46.32
N ASN A 348 3.29 -27.64 -45.16
CA ASN A 348 4.61 -28.20 -44.95
C ASN A 348 4.52 -29.73 -44.84
N GLU A 349 4.73 -30.43 -45.95
CA GLU A 349 4.98 -31.86 -45.98
C GLU A 349 6.29 -32.20 -45.26
N GLY A 350 6.19 -33.00 -44.19
CA GLY A 350 7.19 -33.96 -43.72
C GLY A 350 8.67 -33.57 -43.76
N VAL A 351 9.14 -32.80 -42.77
CA VAL A 351 10.58 -32.70 -42.49
C VAL A 351 11.04 -33.90 -41.64
N ALA A 352 11.81 -34.80 -42.25
CA ALA A 352 12.51 -35.89 -41.56
C ALA A 352 13.58 -35.34 -40.58
N PRO A 353 13.82 -35.97 -39.42
CA PRO A 353 14.77 -35.46 -38.44
C PRO A 353 16.23 -35.65 -38.88
N ALA A 354 17.02 -34.57 -38.79
CA ALA A 354 18.45 -34.54 -39.08
C ALA A 354 19.28 -35.41 -38.11
N PRO A 355 20.40 -36.03 -38.56
CA PRO A 355 21.20 -36.93 -37.73
C PRO A 355 22.06 -36.19 -36.69
N LYS A 356 22.12 -36.75 -35.47
CA LYS A 356 22.91 -36.22 -34.33
C LYS A 356 24.43 -36.26 -34.60
N PRO A 357 25.18 -35.22 -34.22
CA PRO A 357 26.65 -35.20 -34.37
C PRO A 357 27.35 -36.10 -33.33
N ARG A 358 28.35 -36.87 -33.78
CA ARG A 358 29.21 -37.74 -32.96
C ARG A 358 30.24 -36.91 -32.14
N PRO A 359 30.64 -37.37 -30.94
CA PRO A 359 31.59 -36.65 -30.09
C PRO A 359 33.04 -36.74 -30.62
N LYS A 360 33.76 -35.60 -30.60
CA LYS A 360 35.17 -35.49 -31.00
C LYS A 360 36.10 -35.96 -29.88
N ALA A 361 37.09 -36.78 -30.27
CA ALA A 361 38.15 -37.30 -29.41
C ALA A 361 39.12 -36.21 -28.92
N SER A 362 39.52 -36.31 -27.65
CA SER A 362 40.55 -35.49 -27.01
C SER A 362 41.94 -35.88 -27.49
N SER A 363 42.67 -34.97 -28.13
CA SER A 363 44.10 -35.12 -28.40
C SER A 363 44.92 -34.35 -27.35
N SER A 364 45.56 -35.10 -26.46
CA SER A 364 46.56 -34.58 -25.52
C SER A 364 47.87 -34.34 -26.26
N ARG A 365 48.24 -33.07 -26.46
CA ARG A 365 49.56 -32.70 -26.99
C ARG A 365 50.52 -32.39 -25.85
N SER A 366 51.41 -33.34 -25.61
CA SER A 366 52.70 -33.18 -24.95
C SER A 366 53.56 -32.16 -25.71
N ARG A 367 54.19 -31.21 -25.00
CA ARG A 367 55.56 -30.76 -25.29
C ARG A 367 56.19 -30.04 -24.09
N ASN A 368 57.50 -30.20 -24.03
CA ASN A 368 58.39 -30.23 -22.89
C ASN A 368 59.35 -29.02 -22.95
N ARG A 369 59.89 -28.58 -21.79
CA ARG A 369 61.18 -27.85 -21.59
C ARG A 369 61.29 -26.43 -22.23
N ARG A 370 62.02 -25.43 -21.72
CA ARG A 370 63.13 -25.33 -20.75
C ARG A 370 63.40 -23.84 -20.40
N HIS A 371 63.83 -23.56 -19.16
CA HIS A 371 64.87 -22.59 -18.71
C HIS A 371 64.95 -21.14 -19.23
N GLY A 372 65.11 -20.18 -18.29
CA GLY A 372 65.97 -19.00 -18.54
C GLY A 372 65.76 -17.74 -17.70
N ARG A 373 66.37 -17.68 -16.50
CA ARG A 373 67.04 -16.54 -15.84
C ARG A 373 66.42 -15.12 -15.78
N ARG A 374 66.31 -14.65 -14.52
CA ARG A 374 66.81 -13.38 -13.92
C ARG A 374 66.60 -12.06 -14.68
N ARG A 375 65.85 -11.13 -14.07
CA ARG A 375 66.38 -10.09 -13.19
C ARG A 375 65.27 -9.54 -12.30
#